data_AF-A0A924M983-F1
#
_entry.id   AF-A0A924M983-F1
#
_cell.length_a   1.000
_cell.length_b   1.000
_cell.length_c   1.000
_cell.angle_alpha   90.00
_cell.angle_beta   90.00
_cell.angle_gamma   90.00
#
_symmetry.space_group_name_H-M   'P 1'
#
loop_
_entity.id
_entity.type
_entity.pdbx_description
1 polymer ?
#
loop_
_entity_poly.entity_id
_entity_poly.type
_entity_poly.pdbx_seq_one_letter_code
_entity_poly.pdbx_strand_id
1 'polypeptide(L)' 'MEIQLLSGVFTINEAESLLTAIFNAKIAFHEAKINTIQMSEEDIKHSEMKIIKLQETLKQTIDNLKANGQTHTTLNAHI' A
#
# COMPACT_ATOMS: atom_id res chain seq x y z
N MET A 1 -16.84 14.85 2.50
CA MET A 1 -16.10 15.40 1.34
C MET A 1 -15.60 14.18 0.61
N GLU A 2 -16.15 13.85 -0.55
CA GLU A 2 -15.73 12.66 -1.30
C GLU A 2 -14.66 13.06 -2.30
N ILE A 3 -13.47 12.46 -2.18
CA ILE A 3 -12.36 12.68 -3.12
C ILE A 3 -11.99 11.35 -3.75
N GLN A 4 -12.03 11.30 -5.08
CA GLN A 4 -11.53 10.17 -5.86
C GLN A 4 -10.00 10.27 -5.97
N LEU A 5 -9.30 9.36 -5.28
CA LEU A 5 -7.83 9.33 -5.27
C LEU A 5 -7.26 8.60 -6.49
N LEU A 6 -7.96 7.57 -6.94
CA LEU A 6 -7.54 6.72 -8.05
C LEU A 6 -8.80 6.18 -8.73
N SER A 7 -8.88 6.29 -10.05
CA SER A 7 -9.89 5.60 -10.82
C SER A 7 -9.47 5.46 -12.27
N GLY A 8 -9.54 4.25 -12.77
CA GLY A 8 -9.21 3.95 -14.15
C GLY A 8 -8.93 2.48 -14.37
N VAL A 9 -8.71 2.15 -15.64
CA VAL A 9 -8.22 0.87 -16.09
C VAL A 9 -6.74 1.03 -16.43
N PHE A 10 -5.91 0.18 -15.85
CA PHE A 10 -4.46 0.24 -15.95
C PHE A 10 -3.96 -1.10 -16.44
N THR A 11 -2.85 -1.10 -17.17
CA THR A 11 -2.10 -2.33 -17.41
C THR A 11 -1.62 -2.92 -16.08
N ILE A 12 -1.34 -4.22 -16.02
CA ILE A 12 -0.84 -4.86 -14.78
C ILE A 12 0.44 -4.18 -14.28
N ASN A 13 1.33 -3.73 -15.17
CA ASN A 13 2.57 -3.05 -14.81
C ASN A 13 2.31 -1.64 -14.24
N GLU A 14 1.37 -0.88 -14.82
CA GLU A 14 0.96 0.42 -14.29
C GLU A 14 0.28 0.25 -12.93
N ALA A 15 -0.59 -0.75 -12.79
CA ALA A 15 -1.28 -1.06 -11.55
C ALA A 15 -0.29 -1.46 -10.44
N GLU A 16 0.69 -2.31 -10.74
CA GLU A 16 1.79 -2.65 -9.83
C GLU A 16 2.56 -1.41 -9.39
N SER A 17 2.91 -0.54 -10.34
CA SER A 17 3.67 0.68 -10.05
C SER A 17 2.88 1.64 -9.14
N LEU A 18 1.59 1.83 -9.43
CA LEU A 18 0.70 2.68 -8.64
C LEU A 18 0.48 2.14 -7.23
N LEU A 19 0.18 0.84 -7.10
CA LEU A 19 -0.01 0.20 -5.80
C LEU A 19 1.28 0.27 -4.97
N THR A 20 2.44 0.02 -5.58
CA THR A 20 3.74 0.12 -4.91
C THR A 20 3.97 1.54 -4.38
N ALA A 21 3.71 2.57 -5.18
CA ALA A 21 3.87 3.96 -4.76
C ALA A 21 2.95 4.31 -3.57
N ILE A 22 1.68 3.90 -3.61
CA ILE A 22 0.70 4.17 -2.55
C ILE A 22 1.09 3.45 -1.25
N PHE A 23 1.47 2.17 -1.34
CA PHE A 23 1.88 1.40 -0.16
C PHE A 23 3.17 1.95 0.44
N ASN A 24 4.14 2.36 -0.38
CA ASN A 24 5.39 2.96 0.10
C ASN A 24 5.14 4.29 0.81
N ALA A 25 4.23 5.14 0.29
CA ALA A 25 3.85 6.38 0.99
C ALA A 25 3.25 6.09 2.37
N LYS A 26 2.43 5.03 2.49
CA LYS A 26 1.84 4.61 3.76
C LYS A 26 2.85 3.99 4.73
N ILE A 27 3.79 3.20 4.21
CA ILE A 27 4.89 2.63 4.98
C ILE A 27 5.78 3.76 5.53
N ALA A 28 6.20 4.69 4.69
CA ALA A 28 7.01 5.84 5.08
C ALA A 28 6.33 6.69 6.17
N PHE A 29 5.00 6.85 6.10
CA PHE A 29 4.23 7.51 7.17
C PHE A 29 4.36 6.76 8.52
N HIS A 30 4.28 5.43 8.51
CA HIS A 30 4.44 4.63 9.73
C HIS A 30 5.89 4.62 10.23
N GLU A 31 6.89 4.57 9.34
CA GLU A 31 8.31 4.66 9.71
C GLU A 31 8.64 6.02 10.33
N ALA A 32 8.14 7.11 9.73
CA ALA A 32 8.30 8.45 10.29
C ALA A 32 7.68 8.56 11.68
N LYS A 33 6.54 7.88 11.92
CA LYS A 33 5.92 7.81 13.24
C LYS A 33 6.86 7.13 14.25
N ILE A 34 7.40 5.95 13.91
CA ILE A 34 8.35 5.20 14.77
C ILE A 34 9.56 6.06 15.17
N ASN A 35 10.07 6.87 14.26
CA ASN A 35 11.24 7.73 14.49
C ASN A 35 10.95 8.96 15.36
N THR A 36 9.72 9.17 15.85
CA THR A 36 9.41 10.27 16.76
C THR A 36 9.73 9.92 18.22
N ILE A 37 10.30 10.90 18.94
CA ILE A 37 10.91 10.77 20.28
C ILE A 37 9.90 10.32 21.38
N GLN A 38 8.59 10.25 21.11
CA GLN A 38 7.53 10.03 22.11
C GLN A 38 6.82 8.66 22.03
N MET A 39 7.36 7.66 21.33
CA MET A 39 6.71 6.35 21.24
C MET A 39 7.17 5.37 22.32
N SER A 40 6.22 4.61 22.87
CA SER A 40 6.52 3.46 23.74
C SER A 40 7.00 2.25 22.93
N GLU A 41 7.64 1.28 23.58
CA GLU A 41 8.05 0.02 22.92
C GLU A 41 6.85 -0.74 22.30
N GLU A 42 5.69 -0.69 22.96
CA GLU A 42 4.46 -1.29 22.44
C GLU A 42 3.97 -0.59 21.17
N ASP A 43 4.03 0.74 21.13
CA ASP A 43 3.64 1.54 19.96
C ASP A 43 4.57 1.28 18.77
N ILE A 44 5.87 1.11 19.04
CA ILE A 44 6.89 0.77 18.04
C ILE A 44 6.56 -0.62 17.47
N LYS A 45 6.41 -1.65 18.32
CA LYS A 45 6.06 -3.01 17.88
C LYS A 45 4.77 -3.04 17.06
N HIS A 46 3.75 -2.30 17.48
CA HIS A 46 2.51 -2.21 16.74
C HIS A 46 2.70 -1.60 15.35
N SER A 47 3.52 -0.56 15.24
CA SER A 47 3.82 0.11 13.97
C SER A 47 4.66 -0.77 13.04
N GLU A 48 5.66 -1.48 13.57
CA GLU A 48 6.45 -2.47 12.84
C GLU A 48 5.58 -3.60 12.29
N MET A 49 4.71 -4.19 13.12
CA MET A 49 3.74 -5.20 12.67
C MET A 49 2.83 -4.66 11.56
N LYS A 50 2.47 -3.38 11.60
CA LYS A 50 1.66 -2.76 10.55
C LYS A 50 2.43 -2.62 9.24
N ILE A 51 3.70 -2.23 9.30
CA ILE A 51 4.58 -2.15 8.13
C ILE A 51 4.74 -3.52 7.47
N ILE A 52 5.01 -4.57 8.25
CA ILE A 52 5.13 -5.95 7.74
C ILE A 52 3.85 -6.36 7.03
N LYS A 53 2.68 -6.16 7.65
CA LYS A 53 1.38 -6.48 7.02
C LYS A 53 1.14 -5.70 5.73
N LEU A 54 1.56 -4.44 5.65
CA LEU A 54 1.45 -3.64 4.42
C LEU A 54 2.32 -4.22 3.30
N GLN A 55 3.56 -4.62 3.61
CA GLN A 55 4.47 -5.24 2.65
C GLN A 55 3.94 -6.59 2.16
N GLU A 56 3.43 -7.43 3.06
CA GLU A 56 2.82 -8.72 2.71
C GLU A 56 1.57 -8.53 1.83
N THR A 57 0.72 -7.57 2.18
CA THR A 57 -0.50 -7.27 1.42
C THR A 57 -0.16 -6.79 0.02
N LEU A 58 0.83 -5.90 -0.12
CA LEU A 58 1.29 -5.41 -1.43
C LEU A 58 1.77 -6.57 -2.29
N LYS A 59 2.65 -7.42 -1.74
CA LYS A 59 3.18 -8.60 -2.45
C LYS A 59 2.07 -9.52 -2.91
N GLN A 60 1.17 -9.93 -2.02
CA GLN A 60 0.05 -10.81 -2.34
C GLN A 60 -0.86 -10.20 -3.42
N THR A 61 -1.11 -8.90 -3.35
CA THR A 61 -1.94 -8.20 -4.34
C THR A 61 -1.29 -8.21 -5.72
N ILE A 62 0.01 -7.91 -5.81
CA ILE A 62 0.75 -7.95 -7.08
C ILE A 62 0.79 -9.38 -7.64
N ASP A 63 1.06 -10.38 -6.80
CA ASP A 63 1.08 -11.79 -7.20
C ASP A 63 -0.28 -12.20 -7.79
N ASN A 64 -1.38 -11.82 -7.13
CA ASN A 64 -2.74 -12.08 -7.61
C ASN A 64 -3.04 -11.37 -8.95
N LEU A 65 -2.61 -10.11 -9.11
CA LEU A 65 -2.79 -9.37 -10.36
C LEU A 65 -2.08 -10.05 -11.54
N LYS A 66 -0.87 -10.55 -11.31
CA LYS A 66 -0.06 -11.21 -12.34
C LYS A 66 -0.55 -12.64 -12.65
N ALA A 67 -1.09 -13.35 -11.67
CA ALA A 67 -1.57 -14.72 -11.83
C ALA A 67 -2.84 -14.84 -12.70
N ASN A 68 -3.66 -13.79 -12.77
CA ASN A 68 -4.97 -13.85 -13.42
C ASN A 68 -4.93 -13.86 -14.97
N GLY A 69 -3.74 -13.80 -15.60
CA GLY A 69 -3.60 -13.80 -17.06
C GLY A 69 -4.21 -12.58 -17.77
N GLN A 70 -4.73 -11.62 -17.01
CA GLN A 70 -5.29 -10.36 -17.51
C GLN A 70 -4.16 -9.40 -17.86
N THR A 71 -4.36 -8.60 -18.90
CA THR A 71 -3.40 -7.54 -19.28
C THR A 71 -3.71 -6.21 -18.59
N HIS A 72 -4.95 -6.05 -18.11
CA HIS A 72 -5.44 -4.83 -17.49
C HIS A 72 -6.28 -5.13 -16.25
N THR A 73 -6.30 -4.19 -15.31
CA THR A 73 -7.13 -4.24 -14.11
C THR A 73 -7.73 -2.86 -13.83
N THR A 74 -8.84 -2.85 -13.10
CA THR A 74 -9.46 -1.60 -12.64
C THR A 74 -8.97 -1.30 -11.23
N LEU A 75 -8.45 -0.09 -11.00
CA LEU A 75 -8.10 0.39 -9.67
C LEU A 75 -9.02 1.55 -9.30
N ASN A 76 -9.64 1.49 -8.12
CA ASN A 76 -10.50 2.54 -7.58
C ASN A 76 -10.18 2.79 -6.11
N ALA A 77 -10.02 4.06 -5.72
CA ALA A 77 -9.82 4.48 -4.34
C ALA A 77 -10.52 5.83 -4.06
N HIS A 78 -11.15 5.95 -2.90
CA HIS A 78 -11.91 7.12 -2.45
C HIS A 78 -11.65 7.42 -0.97
N ILE A 79 -11.78 8.69 -0.57
CA ILE A 79 -11.80 9.19 0.82
C ILE A 79 -13.10 9.94 1.05
#